data_AF-A0A814PQW0-F1
#
_entry.id   AF-A0A814PQW0-F1
#
_cell.length_a   1.000
_cell.length_b   1.000
_cell.length_c   1.000
_cell.angle_alpha   90.00
_cell.angle_beta   90.00
_cell.angle_gamma   90.00
#
_symmetry.space_group_name_H-M   'P 1'
#
loop_
_entity.id
_entity.type
_entity.pdbx_description
1 polymer ?
#
loop_
_entity_poly.entity_id
_entity_poly.type
_entity_poly.pdbx_seq_one_letter_code
_entity_poly.pdbx_strand_id
1 'polypeptide(L)'
;MSSTNNHHIARFISELKTGSLLTKRKSNGDQYSRHFFLDEYEHFISYHQSEKVFAQPNRYYIHKINEIRPGLQTRTFDRLFRHKIVEQEDVSN
;
A
#
# COMPACT_ATOMS: atom_id res chain seq x y z
N MET A 1 22.83 1.43 -23.89
CA MET A 1 21.41 1.40 -23.51
C MET A 1 21.17 1.48 -21.98
N SER A 2 22.12 1.99 -21.17
CA SER A 2 22.03 1.92 -19.70
C SER A 2 21.61 3.22 -18.99
N SER A 3 21.72 4.40 -19.62
CA SER A 3 21.48 5.66 -18.89
C SER A 3 20.00 5.99 -18.69
N THR A 4 19.14 5.59 -19.63
CA THR A 4 17.69 5.83 -19.57
C THR A 4 17.03 5.07 -18.42
N ASN A 5 17.39 3.79 -18.23
CA ASN A 5 16.83 2.97 -17.15
C ASN A 5 17.16 3.53 -15.77
N ASN A 6 18.39 4.01 -15.57
CA ASN A 6 18.79 4.62 -14.30
C ASN A 6 18.03 5.92 -14.02
N HIS A 7 17.72 6.69 -15.07
CA HIS A 7 16.92 7.90 -14.95
C HIS A 7 15.46 7.60 -14.56
N HIS A 8 14.85 6.57 -15.15
CA HIS A 8 13.50 6.14 -14.81
C HIS A 8 13.40 5.61 -13.37
N ILE A 9 14.38 4.82 -12.93
CA ILE A 9 14.44 4.30 -11.56
C ILE A 9 14.60 5.45 -10.56
N ALA A 10 15.52 6.38 -10.80
CA ALA A 10 15.73 7.52 -9.92
C ALA A 10 14.47 8.39 -9.79
N ARG A 11 13.76 8.61 -10.90
CA ARG A 11 12.47 9.31 -10.89
C ARG A 11 11.43 8.56 -10.06
N PHE A 12 11.30 7.25 -10.25
CA PHE A 12 10.34 6.45 -9.52
C PHE A 12 10.62 6.45 -8.01
N ILE A 13 11.89 6.32 -7.61
CA ILE A 13 12.31 6.45 -6.20
C ILE A 13 11.96 7.84 -5.66
N SER A 14 12.16 8.91 -6.43
CA SER A 14 11.76 10.25 -6.03
C SER A 14 10.24 10.36 -5.81
N GLU A 15 9.44 9.77 -6.69
CA GLU A 15 7.97 9.75 -6.55
C GLU A 15 7.55 8.96 -5.29
N LEU A 16 8.22 7.85 -4.99
CA LEU A 16 7.99 7.10 -3.75
C LEU A 16 8.38 7.88 -2.49
N LYS A 17 9.42 8.73 -2.55
CA LYS A 17 9.82 9.62 -1.43
C LYS A 17 8.81 10.73 -1.20
N THR A 18 8.20 11.27 -2.26
CA THR A 18 7.05 12.19 -2.12
C THR A 18 5.88 11.48 -1.44
N GLY A 19 5.66 10.22 -1.78
CA GLY A 19 4.64 9.38 -1.18
C GLY A 19 3.29 9.48 -1.89
N SER A 20 2.32 8.76 -1.35
CA SER A 20 0.97 8.69 -1.91
C SER A 20 -0.05 8.39 -0.82
N LEU A 21 -1.23 8.98 -0.95
CA LEU A 21 -2.39 8.66 -0.12
C LEU A 21 -3.05 7.38 -0.64
N LEU A 22 -2.95 6.30 0.13
CA LEU A 22 -3.48 4.98 -0.23
C LEU A 22 -4.54 4.51 0.76
N THR A 23 -5.48 3.68 0.29
CA THR A 23 -6.45 3.01 1.15
C THR A 23 -5.90 1.67 1.63
N LYS A 24 -5.55 1.59 2.91
CA LYS A 24 -5.24 0.33 3.58
C LYS A 24 -6.52 -0.41 3.91
N ARG A 25 -6.72 -1.58 3.31
CA ARG A 25 -7.84 -2.49 3.60
C ARG A 25 -7.42 -3.59 4.55
N LYS A 26 -8.27 -3.89 5.53
CA LYS A 26 -8.12 -5.05 6.42
C LYS A 26 -9.04 -6.19 5.99
N SER A 27 -8.73 -7.39 6.45
CA SER A 27 -9.51 -8.60 6.15
C SER A 27 -10.89 -8.65 6.79
N ASN A 28 -11.18 -7.76 7.76
CA ASN A 28 -12.47 -7.61 8.41
C ASN A 28 -13.39 -6.59 7.72
N GLY A 29 -12.99 -6.03 6.57
CA GLY A 29 -13.77 -5.01 5.85
C GLY A 29 -13.35 -3.56 6.13
N ASP A 30 -12.61 -3.30 7.21
CA ASP A 30 -12.19 -1.94 7.54
C ASP A 30 -11.28 -1.32 6.48
N GLN A 31 -11.45 -0.02 6.24
CA GLN A 31 -10.66 0.75 5.30
C GLN A 31 -10.14 2.03 5.97
N TYR A 32 -8.85 2.32 5.75
CA TYR A 32 -8.22 3.53 6.29
C TYR A 32 -7.42 4.24 5.21
N SER A 33 -7.60 5.54 5.08
CA SER A 33 -6.70 6.38 4.29
C SER A 33 -5.40 6.60 5.06
N ARG A 34 -4.26 6.38 4.40
CA ARG A 34 -2.92 6.53 4.98
C ARG A 34 -1.98 7.08 3.92
N HIS A 35 -1.15 8.05 4.30
CA HIS A 35 -0.09 8.52 3.44
C HIS A 35 1.12 7.60 3.64
N PHE A 36 1.60 6.98 2.56
CA PHE A 36 2.77 6.09 2.55
C PHE A 36 3.89 6.74 1.76
N PHE A 37 5.12 6.66 2.24
CA PHE A 37 6.29 7.20 1.57
C PHE A 37 7.53 6.38 1.88
N LEU A 38 8.48 6.40 0.95
CA LEU A 38 9.83 5.89 1.14
C LEU A 38 10.62 6.92 1.98
N ASP A 39 11.30 6.47 3.02
CA ASP A 39 12.12 7.37 3.82
C ASP A 39 13.36 7.85 3.05
N GLU A 40 14.01 8.90 3.57
CA GLU A 40 15.15 9.55 2.93
C GLU A 40 16.31 8.59 2.63
N TYR A 41 16.52 7.62 3.53
CA TYR A 41 17.60 6.62 3.48
C TYR A 41 17.18 5.29 2.83
N GLU A 42 15.95 5.19 2.32
CA GLU A 42 15.46 4.03 1.58
C GLU A 42 15.57 2.70 2.36
N HIS A 43 15.46 2.78 3.68
CA HIS A 43 15.46 1.64 4.59
C HIS A 43 14.04 1.25 5.01
N PHE A 44 13.12 2.22 4.97
CA PHE A 44 11.79 2.09 5.52
C PHE A 44 10.72 2.58 4.55
N ILE A 45 9.63 1.82 4.46
CA ILE A 45 8.34 2.38 4.06
C ILE A 45 7.68 2.94 5.32
N SER A 46 7.38 4.23 5.30
CA SER A 46 6.80 4.98 6.41
C SER A 46 5.34 5.32 6.13
N TYR A 47 4.50 5.41 7.17
CA TYR A 47 3.11 5.82 7.01
C TYR A 47 2.46 6.48 8.24
N HIS A 48 1.50 7.37 7.99
CA HIS A 48 0.68 8.05 9.00
C HIS A 48 -0.78 8.25 8.54
N GLN A 49 -1.65 8.72 9.45
CA GLN A 49 -3.09 8.82 9.20
C GLN A 49 -3.53 9.98 8.28
N SER A 50 -2.74 11.04 8.17
CA SER A 50 -3.07 12.26 7.42
C SER A 50 -1.80 12.95 6.92
N GLU A 51 -1.80 13.53 5.71
CA GLU A 51 -0.69 14.34 5.15
C GLU A 51 -0.23 15.46 6.09
N LYS A 52 -1.16 15.99 6.88
CA LYS A 52 -0.87 16.87 7.99
C LYS A 52 -0.65 16.01 9.23
N VAL A 53 0.54 16.01 9.85
CA VAL A 53 0.75 16.05 11.32
C VAL A 53 2.17 15.57 11.74
N PHE A 54 2.73 16.38 12.65
CA PHE A 54 3.95 16.33 13.45
C PHE A 54 4.21 15.04 14.30
N ALA A 55 3.54 13.93 14.03
CA ALA A 55 3.71 12.68 14.77
C ALA A 55 4.76 11.77 14.10
N GLN A 56 5.49 10.98 14.89
CA GLN A 56 6.41 10.01 14.31
C GLN A 56 5.65 8.98 13.45
N PRO A 57 6.06 8.76 12.20
CA PRO A 57 5.40 7.81 11.32
C PRO A 57 5.66 6.38 11.79
N ASN A 58 4.71 5.49 11.51
CA ASN A 58 4.97 4.05 11.61
C ASN A 58 5.94 3.64 10.50
N ARG A 59 6.84 2.70 10.79
CA ARG A 59 7.90 2.29 9.86
C ARG A 59 7.90 0.79 9.63
N TYR A 60 8.20 0.39 8.41
CA TYR A 60 8.39 -1.00 8.02
C TYR A 60 9.68 -1.15 7.21
N TYR A 61 10.55 -2.06 7.61
CA TYR A 61 11.83 -2.28 6.96
C TYR A 61 11.66 -2.91 5.57
N ILE A 62 12.25 -2.30 4.54
CA ILE A 62 12.14 -2.79 3.15
C ILE A 62 12.74 -4.17 3.00
N HIS A 63 13.85 -4.46 3.68
CA HIS A 63 14.49 -5.78 3.64
C HIS A 63 13.62 -6.92 4.23
N LYS A 64 12.51 -6.60 4.90
CA LYS A 64 11.52 -7.57 5.38
C LYS A 64 10.39 -7.82 4.37
N ILE A 65 10.36 -7.08 3.25
CA ILE A 65 9.39 -7.30 2.17
C ILE A 65 9.81 -8.55 1.41
N ASN A 66 9.00 -9.61 1.57
CA ASN A 66 9.25 -10.87 0.88
C ASN A 66 8.69 -10.87 -0.55
N GLU A 67 7.64 -10.09 -0.82
CA GLU A 67 6.95 -10.07 -2.11
C GLU A 67 6.14 -8.78 -2.31
N ILE A 68 5.98 -8.38 -3.57
CA ILE A 68 5.04 -7.33 -4.01
C ILE A 68 4.12 -7.99 -5.02
N ARG A 69 2.81 -7.97 -4.77
CA ARG A 69 1.81 -8.61 -5.64
C ARG A 69 0.92 -7.56 -6.30
N PRO A 70 0.87 -7.48 -7.64
CA PRO A 70 -0.05 -6.60 -8.32
C PRO A 70 -1.49 -7.14 -8.27
N GLY A 71 -2.47 -6.23 -8.32
CA GLY A 71 -3.89 -6.57 -8.36
C GLY A 71 -4.45 -7.07 -7.02
N LEU A 72 -5.39 -8.02 -7.10
CA LEU A 72 -6.19 -8.48 -5.95
C LEU A 72 -5.69 -9.81 -5.36
N GLN A 73 -4.42 -10.16 -5.61
CA GLN A 73 -3.84 -11.49 -5.37
C GLN A 73 -3.42 -11.71 -3.90
N THR A 74 -4.32 -11.46 -2.96
CA THR A 74 -4.06 -11.65 -1.53
C THR A 74 -5.26 -12.25 -0.82
N ARG A 75 -4.99 -13.03 0.23
CA ARG A 75 -6.03 -13.60 1.10
C ARG A 75 -7.00 -12.55 1.65
N THR A 76 -6.52 -11.32 1.87
CA THR A 76 -7.36 -10.19 2.31
C THR A 76 -8.44 -9.90 1.30
N PHE A 77 -8.10 -9.80 0.02
CA PHE A 77 -9.08 -9.59 -1.04
C PHE A 77 -9.91 -10.85 -1.29
N ASP A 78 -9.34 -12.06 -1.26
CA ASP A 78 -10.11 -13.30 -1.37
C ASP A 78 -11.24 -13.37 -0.33
N ARG A 79 -10.95 -12.98 0.92
CA ARG A 79 -11.96 -12.92 2.00
C ARG A 79 -13.02 -11.86 1.69
N LEU A 80 -12.62 -10.65 1.32
CA LEU A 80 -13.56 -9.57 0.99
C LEU A 80 -14.49 -9.92 -0.17
N PHE A 81 -14.00 -10.61 -1.20
CA PHE A 81 -14.82 -11.02 -2.35
C PHE A 81 -15.69 -12.25 -2.05
N ARG A 82 -15.22 -13.19 -1.20
CA ARG A 82 -16.05 -14.31 -0.73
C ARG A 82 -17.25 -13.83 0.09
N HIS A 83 -17.07 -12.84 0.96
CA HIS A 83 -18.19 -12.30 1.76
C HIS A 83 -19.22 -11.53 0.92
N LYS A 84 -18.79 -10.85 -0.16
CA LYS A 84 -19.72 -10.16 -1.08
C LYS A 84 -20.61 -11.08 -1.89
N ILE A 85 -20.15 -12.30 -2.20
CA ILE A 85 -20.98 -13.27 -2.94
C ILE A 85 -22.10 -13.80 -2.04
N VAL A 86 -21.79 -14.07 -0.77
CA VAL A 86 -22.80 -14.55 0.20
C VAL A 86 -23.87 -13.50 0.47
N GLU A 87 -23.52 -12.22 0.60
CA GLU A 87 -24.51 -11.15 0.79
C GLU A 87 -25.44 -10.94 -0.42
N GLN A 88 -25.07 -11.36 -1.64
CA GLN A 88 -25.93 -11.25 -2.82
C GLN A 88 -26.95 -12.40 -2.92
N GLU A 89 -26.63 -13.58 -2.37
CA GLU A 89 -27.53 -14.74 -2.40
C GLU A 89 -28.69 -14.61 -1.40
N ASP A 90 -28.52 -13.87 -0.29
CA ASP A 90 -29.58 -13.65 0.71
C ASP A 90 -30.61 -12.56 0.34
N VAL A 91 -30.36 -11.75 -0.69
CA VAL A 91 -31.30 -10.66 -1.12
C VAL A 91 -32.22 -11.12 -2.27
N SER A 92 -32.09 -12.38 -2.72
CA SER A 92 -32.82 -12.92 -3.87
C SER A 92 -33.86 -14.00 -3.53
N ASN A 93 -34.22 -14.17 -2.25
CA ASN A 93 -35.30 -15.07 -1.80
C ASN A 93 -36.52 -14.30 -1.27
#